data_AF-D7GWC5-F1
#
_entry.id   AF-D7GWC5-F1
#
_cell.length_a   1.000
_cell.length_b   1.000
_cell.length_c   1.000
_cell.angle_alpha   90.00
_cell.angle_beta   90.00
_cell.angle_gamma   90.00
#
_symmetry.space_group_name_H-M   'P 1'
#
loop_
_entity.id
_entity.type
_entity.pdbx_description
1 polymer ?
#
loop_
_entity_poly.entity_id
_entity_poly.type
_entity_poly.pdbx_seq_one_letter_code
_entity_poly.pdbx_strand_id
1 'polypeptide(L)' 'MLKMWNMWLRYKTKNLTRIPLFIMFFDYQKYKKNGAQGSCDWYSHPNIMKDEYIRERMQECVDHIRESYDMTTFTEIKG' A
#
# COMPACT_ATOMS: atom_id res chain seq x y z
N MET A 1 -11.97 0.94 16.25
CA MET A 1 -11.21 0.57 15.03
C MET A 1 -10.10 1.56 14.67
N LEU A 2 -10.36 2.87 14.55
CA LEU A 2 -9.35 3.89 14.18
C LEU A 2 -8.10 3.96 15.10
N LYS A 3 -8.28 3.77 16.41
CA LYS A 3 -7.20 3.85 17.41
C LYS A 3 -6.10 2.80 17.20
N MET A 4 -6.49 1.54 16.95
CA MET A 4 -5.53 0.45 16.72
C MET A 4 -4.77 0.64 15.40
N TRP A 5 -5.45 1.22 14.40
CA TRP A 5 -4.90 1.48 13.07
C TRP A 5 -3.85 2.59 13.10
N ASN A 6 -4.12 3.68 13.82
CA ASN A 6 -3.13 4.73 14.10
C ASN A 6 -1.91 4.20 14.86
N MET A 7 -2.10 3.23 15.76
CA MET A 7 -0.99 2.57 16.47
C MET A 7 -0.11 1.75 15.52
N TRP A 8 -0.70 0.99 14.60
CA TRP A 8 0.04 0.21 13.61
C TRP A 8 0.85 1.11 12.66
N LEU A 9 0.25 2.20 12.17
CA LEU A 9 0.96 3.19 11.34
C LEU A 9 2.11 3.87 12.09
N ARG A 10 1.88 4.27 13.35
CA ARG A 10 2.90 4.86 14.23
C ARG A 10 4.07 3.91 14.49
N TYR A 11 3.79 2.61 14.66
CA TYR A 11 4.82 1.59 14.83
C TYR A 11 5.69 1.44 13.58
N LYS A 12 5.08 1.49 12.38
CA LYS A 12 5.78 1.32 11.11
C LYS A 12 6.64 2.52 10.70
N THR A 13 6.27 3.75 11.05
CA THR A 13 7.03 4.94 10.62
C THR A 13 8.23 5.28 11.48
N LYS A 14 8.45 4.62 12.63
CA LYS A 14 9.55 4.80 13.62
C LYS A 14 9.80 6.25 14.12
N ASN A 15 9.17 7.25 13.51
CA ASN A 15 9.20 8.66 13.86
C ASN A 15 7.76 9.10 14.13
N LEU A 16 7.43 9.27 15.41
CA LEU A 16 6.14 9.80 15.89
C LEU A 16 5.85 11.25 15.45
N THR A 17 6.77 11.85 14.69
CA THR A 17 6.67 13.20 14.13
C THR A 17 5.97 13.26 12.77
N ARG A 18 5.76 12.12 12.09
CA ARG A 18 5.13 12.07 10.77
C ARG A 18 4.07 10.97 10.70
N ILE A 19 2.87 11.36 10.26
CA ILE A 19 1.76 10.44 9.99
C ILE A 19 1.74 10.18 8.48
N PRO A 20 1.89 8.93 8.02
CA PRO A 20 1.76 8.62 6.61
C PRO A 20 0.30 8.80 6.19
N LEU A 21 0.07 9.69 5.23
CA LEU A 21 -1.27 9.95 4.69
C LEU A 21 -1.68 8.90 3.65
N PHE A 22 -0.68 8.34 2.96
CA PHE A 22 -0.82 7.28 1.98
C PHE A 22 0.29 6.26 2.18
N ILE A 23 -0.06 4.99 2.08
CA ILE A 23 0.88 3.88 2.05
C ILE A 23 0.47 2.97 0.92
N MET A 24 1.39 2.74 -0.01
CA MET A 24 1.29 1.65 -0.96
C MET A 24 2.20 0.53 -0.48
N PHE A 25 1.72 -0.71 -0.59
CA PHE A 25 2.46 -1.87 -0.10
C PHE A 25 2.24 -3.07 -1.00
N PHE A 26 3.25 -3.91 -1.04
CA PHE A 26 3.24 -5.18 -1.77
C PHE A 26 3.22 -6.35 -0.78
N ASP A 27 2.23 -7.23 -0.93
CA ASP A 27 2.05 -8.47 -0.20
C ASP A 27 2.53 -9.65 -1.05
N TYR A 28 3.78 -10.02 -0.83
CA TYR A 28 4.41 -11.13 -1.53
C TYR A 28 3.72 -12.48 -1.29
N GLN A 29 3.12 -12.71 -0.12
CA GLN A 29 2.45 -13.98 0.15
C GLN A 29 1.16 -14.10 -0.66
N LYS A 30 0.40 -12.99 -0.78
CA LYS A 30 -0.76 -12.93 -1.69
C LYS A 30 -0.34 -13.07 -3.14
N TYR A 31 0.76 -12.43 -3.55
CA TYR A 31 1.29 -12.55 -4.91
C TYR A 31 1.55 -14.01 -5.30
N LYS A 32 2.25 -14.76 -4.45
CA LYS A 32 2.54 -16.18 -4.70
C LYS A 32 1.28 -17.05 -4.81
N LYS A 33 0.21 -16.68 -4.10
CA LYS A 33 -1.03 -17.46 -4.06
C LYS A 33 -1.96 -17.13 -5.23
N ASN A 34 -2.09 -15.85 -5.57
CA ASN A 34 -3.16 -15.33 -6.45
C ASN A 34 -2.63 -14.53 -7.66
N GLY A 35 -1.32 -14.40 -7.83
CA GLY A 35 -0.71 -13.53 -8.85
C GLY A 35 -0.81 -12.04 -8.51
N ALA A 36 -0.75 -11.18 -9.53
CA ALA A 36 -0.69 -9.72 -9.35
C ALA A 36 -1.93 -9.14 -8.65
N GLN A 37 -3.11 -9.73 -8.86
CA GLN A 37 -4.37 -9.21 -8.35
C GLN A 37 -4.41 -9.22 -6.81
N GLY A 38 -4.62 -8.04 -6.21
CA GLY A 38 -4.66 -7.88 -4.75
C GLY A 38 -3.32 -8.04 -4.03
N SER A 39 -2.22 -8.18 -4.78
CA SER A 39 -0.86 -8.30 -4.24
C SER A 39 -0.20 -6.96 -3.99
N CYS A 40 -0.49 -5.93 -4.79
CA CYS A 40 -0.12 -4.54 -4.52
C CYS A 40 -1.38 -3.80 -4.11
N ASP A 41 -1.40 -3.07 -3.00
CA ASP A 41 -2.57 -2.33 -2.57
C ASP A 41 -2.17 -1.05 -1.85
N TRP A 42 -3.12 -0.16 -1.62
CA TRP A 42 -2.89 1.12 -0.97
C TRP A 42 -3.88 1.36 0.16
N TYR A 43 -3.42 2.09 1.15
CA TYR A 43 -4.22 2.59 2.24
C TYR A 43 -3.97 4.08 2.42
N SER A 44 -5.00 4.81 2.83
CA SER A 44 -4.89 6.22 3.18
C SER A 44 -5.57 6.52 4.50
N HIS A 45 -5.29 7.72 5.01
CA HIS A 45 -6.01 8.24 6.16
C HIS A 45 -7.53 8.25 5.88
N PRO A 46 -8.40 7.84 6.83
CA PRO A 46 -9.85 7.69 6.58
C PRO A 46 -10.57 8.94 6.06
N ASN A 47 -10.10 10.15 6.41
CA ASN A 47 -10.66 11.39 5.87
C ASN A 47 -10.31 11.60 4.40
N ILE A 48 -9.18 11.05 3.94
CA ILE A 48 -8.72 11.10 2.56
C ILE A 48 -9.41 10.01 1.73
N MET A 49 -9.67 8.84 2.31
CA MET A 49 -10.34 7.71 1.63
C MET A 49 -11.76 8.06 1.12
N LYS A 50 -12.37 9.13 1.66
CA LYS A 50 -13.68 9.64 1.23
C LYS A 50 -13.61 10.50 -0.03
N ASP A 51 -12.42 10.93 -0.41
CA ASP A 51 -12.20 11.73 -1.62
C ASP A 51 -12.14 10.81 -2.83
N GLU A 52 -13.14 10.92 -3.71
CA GLU A 52 -13.25 10.06 -4.90
C GLU A 52 -12.13 10.31 -5.91
N TYR A 53 -11.72 11.56 -6.11
CA TYR A 53 -10.65 11.91 -7.03
C TYR A 53 -9.35 11.22 -6.62
N ILE A 54 -9.00 11.30 -5.34
CA ILE A 54 -7.81 10.64 -4.81
C ILE A 54 -7.93 9.12 -4.93
N ARG A 55 -9.09 8.56 -4.57
CA ARG A 55 -9.32 7.10 -4.61
C ARG A 55 -9.12 6.53 -6.02
N GLU A 56 -9.66 7.19 -7.04
CA GLU A 56 -9.50 6.77 -8.43
C GLU A 56 -8.05 6.82 -8.88
N ARG A 57 -7.35 7.94 -8.67
CA ARG A 57 -5.95 8.08 -9.11
C ARG A 57 -5.01 7.09 -8.42
N MET A 58 -5.26 6.81 -7.13
CA MET A 58 -4.49 5.81 -6.41
C MET A 58 -4.78 4.39 -6.89
N GLN A 59 -6.03 4.09 -7.24
CA GLN A 59 -6.39 2.80 -7.82
C GLN A 59 -5.72 2.60 -9.20
N GLU A 60 -5.77 3.61 -10.07
CA GLU A 60 -5.07 3.61 -11.35
C GLU A 60 -3.56 3.40 -11.18
N CYS A 61 -2.95 4.05 -10.19
CA CYS A 61 -1.53 3.86 -9.88
C CYS A 61 -1.22 2.41 -9.47
N VAL A 62 -2.06 1.82 -8.61
CA VAL A 62 -1.91 0.42 -8.19
C VAL A 62 -2.07 -0.54 -9.37
N ASP A 63 -3.07 -0.33 -10.22
CA ASP A 63 -3.31 -1.19 -11.37
C ASP A 63 -2.19 -1.07 -12.39
N HIS A 64 -1.72 0.15 -12.67
CA HIS A 64 -0.55 0.37 -13.52
C HIS A 64 0.70 -0.36 -13.01
N ILE A 65 0.96 -0.34 -11.69
CA ILE A 65 2.08 -1.07 -11.09
C ILE A 65 1.93 -2.58 -11.31
N ARG A 66 0.74 -3.14 -11.03
CA ARG A 66 0.46 -4.57 -11.16
C ARG A 66 0.59 -5.06 -12.60
N GLU A 67 0.23 -4.23 -13.57
CA GLU A 67 0.22 -4.59 -14.99
C GLU A 67 1.57 -4.33 -15.67
N SER A 68 2.28 -3.27 -15.27
CA SER A 68 3.45 -2.79 -16.00
C SER A 68 4.78 -3.23 -15.41
N TYR A 69 4.82 -3.66 -14.14
CA TYR A 69 6.05 -4.04 -13.46
C TYR A 69 6.09 -5.53 -13.14
N ASP A 70 7.27 -6.13 -13.28
CA ASP A 70 7.53 -7.46 -12.72
C ASP A 70 7.62 -7.34 -11.20
N MET A 71 6.51 -7.68 -10.55
CA MET A 71 6.34 -7.63 -9.09
C MET A 71 7.33 -8.54 -8.35
N THR A 72 7.95 -9.52 -9.02
CA THR A 72 8.98 -10.37 -8.40
C THR A 72 10.27 -9.60 -8.11
N THR A 73 10.53 -8.50 -8.83
CA THR A 73 11.70 -7.64 -8.63
C THR A 73 11.77 -7.07 -7.20
N PHE A 74 10.61 -6.83 -6.57
CA PHE A 74 10.54 -6.32 -5.20
C PHE A 74 10.85 -7.37 -4.13
N THR A 75 11.06 -8.62 -4.53
CA THR A 75 11.26 -9.77 -3.63
C THR A 75 12.72 -10.18 -3.55
N GLU A 76 13.52 -9.74 -4.50
CA GLU A 76 14.95 -10.00 -4.55
C GLU A 76 15.68 -9.04 -3.60
N ILE A 77 16.28 -9.57 -2.54
CA ILE A 77 17.30 -8.85 -1.79
C ILE A 77 18.56 -8.89 -2.67
N LYS A 78 18.81 -7.81 -3.41
CA LYS A 78 20.08 -7.65 -4.11
C LYS A 78 21.16 -7.41 -3.06
N GLY A 79 22.06 -8.39 -2.92
CA GLY A 79 23.25 -8.33 -2.07
C GLY A 79 24.28 -7.36 -2.61
#